data_AF-A0A0F9CPA5-F1
#
_entry.id   AF-A0A0F9CPA5-F1
#
_cell.length_a   1.000
_cell.length_b   1.000
_cell.length_c   1.000
_cell.angle_alpha   90.00
_cell.angle_beta   90.00
_cell.angle_gamma   90.00
#
_symmetry.space_group_name_H-M   'P 1'
#
loop_
_entity.id
_entity.type
_entity.pdbx_description
1 polymer ?
#
loop_
_entity_poly.entity_id
_entity_poly.type
_entity_poly.pdbx_seq_one_letter_code
_entity_poly.pdbx_strand_id
1 'polypeptide(L)'
;MVANGQTTEATARCTLCPAVCELALTAAGPDLWRCEFPETAGEGLCPRGAAMGELLGHRDRILTPARRDSEGLQPTDMAGACRAILDAAGDKRVVFLLDGNVPLEQIAAAAAWCDAWPQAQLCLVIEPADEQLLQGTEASGADY
;
A
#
# COMPACT_ATOMS: atom_id res chain seq x y z
N MET A 1 1.74 -8.33 -41.09
CA MET A 1 1.51 -9.21 -39.93
C MET A 1 1.99 -8.46 -38.71
N VAL A 2 1.08 -7.82 -37.99
CA VAL A 2 1.40 -7.16 -36.72
C VAL A 2 1.38 -8.26 -35.67
N ALA A 3 2.51 -8.47 -34.99
CA ALA A 3 2.54 -9.33 -33.83
C ALA A 3 1.60 -8.72 -32.78
N ASN A 4 0.51 -9.42 -32.47
CA ASN A 4 -0.29 -9.15 -31.28
C ASN A 4 0.64 -9.37 -30.09
N GLY A 5 1.24 -8.29 -29.60
CA GLY A 5 1.89 -8.28 -28.30
C GLY A 5 0.81 -8.57 -27.27
N GLN A 6 0.71 -9.84 -26.86
CA GLN A 6 0.03 -10.19 -25.64
C GLN A 6 0.79 -9.48 -24.51
N THR A 7 0.32 -8.30 -24.13
CA THR A 7 0.57 -7.78 -22.80
C THR A 7 0.07 -8.84 -21.85
N THR A 8 0.99 -9.57 -21.21
CA THR A 8 0.68 -10.32 -20.01
C THR A 8 0.10 -9.33 -19.02
N GLU A 9 -1.23 -9.29 -18.91
CA GLU A 9 -1.89 -8.55 -17.84
C GLU A 9 -1.35 -9.10 -16.54
N ALA A 10 -0.55 -8.29 -15.84
CA ALA A 10 -0.03 -8.68 -14.55
C ALA A 10 -1.22 -8.87 -13.61
N THR A 11 -1.43 -10.12 -13.19
CA THR A 11 -2.48 -10.46 -12.24
C THR A 11 -2.29 -9.66 -10.95
N ALA A 12 -3.29 -8.84 -10.61
CA ALA A 12 -3.25 -8.06 -9.37
C ALA A 12 -3.26 -9.00 -8.15
N ARG A 13 -2.58 -8.59 -7.07
CA ARG A 13 -2.51 -9.36 -5.82
C ARG A 13 -2.89 -8.50 -4.64
N CYS A 14 -3.56 -9.10 -3.66
CA CYS A 14 -3.92 -8.45 -2.41
C CYS A 14 -2.69 -8.25 -1.52
N THR A 15 -2.46 -7.02 -1.03
CA THR A 15 -1.32 -6.68 -0.17
C THR A 15 -1.67 -6.56 1.32
N LEU A 16 -2.87 -6.99 1.74
CA LEU A 16 -3.32 -6.82 3.13
C LEU A 16 -2.77 -7.88 4.10
N CYS A 17 -2.08 -8.90 3.59
CA CYS A 17 -1.41 -9.92 4.39
C CYS A 17 -0.35 -10.68 3.58
N PRO A 18 0.53 -11.45 4.25
CA PRO A 18 1.60 -12.20 3.59
C PRO A 18 1.14 -13.30 2.62
N ALA A 19 -0.15 -13.66 2.57
CA ALA A 19 -0.67 -14.68 1.66
C ALA A 19 -0.67 -14.23 0.19
N VAL A 20 -0.70 -12.90 -0.06
CA VAL A 20 -0.60 -12.31 -1.41
C VAL A 20 -1.59 -12.88 -2.44
N CYS A 21 -2.82 -13.19 -1.99
CA CYS A 21 -3.85 -13.83 -2.80
C CYS A 21 -4.12 -13.09 -4.11
N GLU A 22 -4.49 -13.83 -5.15
CA GLU A 22 -4.93 -13.27 -6.42
C GLU A 22 -6.19 -12.40 -6.24
N LEU A 23 -6.24 -11.30 -6.99
CA LEU A 23 -7.32 -10.32 -6.92
C LEU A 23 -7.74 -9.94 -8.34
N ALA A 24 -9.03 -10.07 -8.65
CA ALA A 24 -9.61 -9.44 -9.83
C ALA A 24 -10.26 -8.12 -9.40
N LEU A 25 -9.89 -7.02 -10.05
CA LEU A 25 -10.46 -5.69 -9.81
C LEU A 25 -11.14 -5.18 -11.06
N THR A 26 -12.41 -4.81 -10.94
CA THR A 26 -13.19 -4.22 -12.02
C THR A 26 -13.56 -2.79 -11.64
N ALA A 27 -13.32 -1.85 -12.56
CA ALA A 27 -13.73 -0.47 -12.40
C ALA A 27 -15.27 -0.37 -12.36
N ALA A 28 -15.81 0.28 -11.34
CA ALA A 28 -17.23 0.53 -11.14
C ALA A 28 -17.61 2.03 -11.26
N GLY A 29 -16.62 2.88 -11.52
CA GLY A 29 -16.75 4.33 -11.67
C GLY A 29 -15.38 5.01 -11.76
N PRO A 30 -15.33 6.36 -11.81
CA PRO A 30 -14.06 7.10 -11.92
C PRO A 30 -13.04 6.78 -10.82
N ASP A 31 -13.53 6.53 -9.60
CA ASP A 31 -12.71 6.22 -8.42
C ASP A 31 -13.26 5.03 -7.61
N LEU A 32 -14.13 4.21 -8.22
CA LEU A 32 -14.76 3.08 -7.56
C LEU A 32 -14.26 1.78 -8.17
N TRP A 33 -13.90 0.84 -7.29
CA TRP A 33 -13.38 -0.47 -7.66
C TRP A 33 -14.19 -1.55 -6.97
N ARG A 34 -14.47 -2.63 -7.71
CA ARG A 34 -15.11 -3.82 -7.17
C ARG A 34 -14.12 -4.97 -7.23
N CYS A 35 -14.00 -5.71 -6.13
CA CYS A 35 -13.32 -6.99 -6.14
C CYS A 35 -14.22 -8.06 -6.75
N GLU A 36 -13.67 -8.84 -7.66
CA GLU A 36 -14.28 -10.04 -8.20
C GLU A 36 -13.54 -11.26 -7.70
N PHE A 37 -14.24 -12.38 -7.64
CA PHE A 37 -13.64 -13.65 -7.26
C PHE A 37 -12.69 -14.10 -8.38
N PRO A 38 -11.44 -14.44 -8.07
CA PRO A 38 -10.52 -14.93 -9.09
C PRO A 38 -10.99 -16.29 -9.62
N GLU A 39 -11.13 -16.41 -10.95
CA GLU A 39 -11.65 -17.62 -11.61
C GLU A 39 -10.60 -18.74 -11.73
N THR A 40 -9.32 -18.39 -11.59
CA THR A 40 -8.15 -19.17 -12.02
C THR A 40 -7.50 -19.98 -10.90
N ALA A 41 -7.64 -19.55 -9.64
CA ALA A 41 -6.95 -20.19 -8.51
C ALA A 41 -7.82 -21.18 -7.71
N GLY A 42 -9.13 -21.21 -7.94
CA GLY A 42 -10.06 -22.04 -7.16
C GLY A 42 -10.18 -21.64 -5.67
N GLU A 43 -9.43 -20.63 -5.23
CA GLU A 43 -9.48 -20.07 -3.90
C GLU A 43 -10.40 -18.84 -3.88
N GLY A 44 -11.33 -18.82 -2.93
CA GLY A 44 -12.21 -17.67 -2.72
C GLY A 44 -11.44 -16.47 -2.19
N LEU A 45 -12.02 -15.28 -2.35
CA LEU A 45 -11.47 -14.06 -1.77
C LEU A 45 -11.82 -13.99 -0.28
N CYS A 46 -10.82 -13.90 0.60
CA CYS A 46 -11.07 -13.75 2.03
C CYS A 46 -11.73 -12.39 2.34
N PRO A 47 -12.38 -12.21 3.50
CA PRO A 47 -13.05 -10.94 3.84
C PRO A 47 -12.16 -9.70 3.76
N ARG A 48 -10.85 -9.84 4.06
CA ARG A 48 -9.88 -8.73 3.89
C ARG A 48 -9.68 -8.39 2.42
N GLY A 49 -9.42 -9.40 1.59
CA GLY A 49 -9.28 -9.21 0.15
C GLY A 49 -10.52 -8.59 -0.48
N ALA A 50 -11.71 -8.99 -0.05
CA ALA A 50 -12.98 -8.46 -0.56
C ALA A 50 -13.16 -6.96 -0.26
N ALA A 51 -12.62 -6.49 0.87
CA ALA A 51 -12.65 -5.08 1.24
C ALA A 51 -11.70 -4.20 0.41
N MET A 52 -10.79 -4.77 -0.38
CA MET A 52 -9.80 -3.98 -1.15
C MET A 52 -10.45 -3.00 -2.12
N GLY A 53 -11.55 -3.38 -2.77
CA GLY A 53 -12.28 -2.49 -3.67
C GLY A 53 -12.83 -1.27 -2.95
N GLU A 54 -13.35 -1.45 -1.74
CA GLU A 54 -13.84 -0.35 -0.90
C GLU A 54 -12.70 0.54 -0.42
N LEU A 55 -11.55 -0.03 -0.02
CA LEU A 55 -10.38 0.73 0.40
C LEU A 55 -9.83 1.60 -0.74
N LEU A 56 -9.79 1.07 -1.96
CA LEU A 56 -9.37 1.81 -3.16
C LEU A 56 -10.34 2.94 -3.54
N GLY A 57 -11.63 2.82 -3.18
CA GLY A 57 -12.63 3.87 -3.38
C GLY A 57 -12.93 4.71 -2.15
N HIS A 58 -12.19 4.54 -1.05
CA HIS A 58 -12.56 5.14 0.22
C HIS A 58 -12.44 6.68 0.19
N ARG A 59 -13.41 7.37 0.79
CA ARG A 59 -13.45 8.85 0.81
C ARG A 59 -12.29 9.50 1.55
N ASP A 60 -11.67 8.78 2.48
CA ASP A 60 -10.54 9.28 3.28
C ASP A 60 -9.18 8.98 2.62
N ARG A 61 -9.15 8.62 1.33
CA ARG A 61 -7.90 8.44 0.58
C ARG A 61 -7.12 9.76 0.51
N ILE A 62 -5.80 9.64 0.64
CA ILE A 62 -4.88 10.77 0.44
C ILE A 62 -4.71 10.95 -1.07
N LEU A 63 -5.38 11.96 -1.63
CA LEU A 63 -5.37 12.26 -3.08
C LEU A 63 -4.51 13.46 -3.44
N THR A 64 -4.24 14.35 -2.49
CA THR A 64 -3.46 15.56 -2.71
C THR A 64 -2.36 15.70 -1.67
N PRO A 65 -1.16 16.19 -2.06
CA PRO A 65 -0.14 16.57 -1.10
C PRO A 65 -0.67 17.68 -0.18
N ALA A 66 -0.25 17.65 1.08
CA ALA A 66 -0.67 18.64 2.05
C ALA A 66 0.41 18.89 3.09
N ARG A 67 0.40 20.09 3.69
CA ARG A 67 1.32 20.53 4.74
C ARG A 67 0.50 20.97 5.95
N ARG A 68 0.99 20.68 7.15
CA ARG A 68 0.38 21.16 8.40
C ARG A 68 0.90 22.54 8.80
N ASP A 69 0.00 23.42 9.22
CA ASP A 69 0.29 24.70 9.87
C ASP A 69 -0.56 24.87 11.16
N SER A 70 -0.67 26.10 11.66
CA SER A 70 -1.45 26.42 12.88
C SER A 70 -2.96 26.28 12.71
N GLU A 71 -3.47 26.32 11.47
CA GLU A 71 -4.91 26.26 11.17
C GLU A 71 -5.35 24.85 10.75
N GLY A 72 -4.41 24.00 10.34
CA GLY A 72 -4.70 22.60 10.04
C GLY A 72 -3.84 22.03 8.92
N LEU A 73 -4.42 21.11 8.15
CA LEU A 73 -3.78 20.52 6.99
C LEU A 73 -4.16 21.34 5.74
N GLN A 74 -3.19 22.03 5.16
CA GLN A 74 -3.37 22.86 3.97
C GLN A 74 -2.89 22.11 2.72
N PRO A 75 -3.69 22.06 1.63
CA PRO A 75 -3.24 21.50 0.36
C PRO A 75 -1.97 22.19 -0.17
N THR A 76 -1.11 21.44 -0.82
CA THR A 76 0.09 21.96 -1.49
C THR A 76 0.40 21.13 -2.75
N ASP A 77 1.36 21.57 -3.56
CA ASP A 77 1.87 20.76 -4.65
C ASP A 77 2.98 19.81 -4.17
N MET A 78 3.35 18.84 -5.00
CA MET A 78 4.36 17.86 -4.62
C MET A 78 5.72 18.52 -4.31
N ALA A 79 6.09 19.56 -5.08
CA ALA A 79 7.34 20.28 -4.87
C ALA A 79 7.37 21.01 -3.52
N GLY A 80 6.26 21.64 -3.13
CA GLY A 80 6.07 22.31 -1.85
C GLY A 80 6.08 21.32 -0.68
N ALA A 81 5.42 20.17 -0.82
CA ALA A 81 5.46 19.10 0.19
C ALA A 81 6.89 18.59 0.41
N CYS A 82 7.62 18.26 -0.67
CA CYS A 82 9.00 17.80 -0.58
C CYS A 82 9.91 18.86 0.07
N ARG A 83 9.77 20.14 -0.31
CA ARG A 83 10.55 21.22 0.29
C ARG A 83 10.26 21.36 1.78
N ALA A 84 8.99 21.29 2.19
CA ALA A 84 8.64 21.34 3.60
C ALA A 84 9.23 20.19 4.42
N ILE A 85 9.33 18.99 3.85
CA ILE A 85 9.99 17.83 4.48
C ILE A 85 11.50 18.10 4.65
N LEU A 86 12.17 18.58 3.60
CA LEU A 86 13.60 18.89 3.63
C LEU A 86 13.93 20.03 4.62
N ASP A 87 13.13 21.10 4.61
CA ASP A 87 13.28 22.23 5.53
C ASP A 87 13.08 21.79 6.99
N ALA A 88 12.11 20.90 7.25
CA ALA A 88 11.85 20.38 8.58
C ALA A 88 12.96 19.45 9.10
N ALA A 89 13.53 18.65 8.19
CA ALA A 89 14.66 17.78 8.47
C ALA A 89 15.90 18.60 8.85
N GLY A 90 16.30 19.57 8.02
CA GLY A 90 17.55 20.32 8.22
C GLY A 90 18.73 19.38 8.44
N ASP A 91 19.51 19.61 9.51
CA ASP A 91 20.64 18.74 9.90
C ASP A 91 20.26 17.63 10.88
N LYS A 92 18.95 17.43 11.15
CA LYS A 92 18.49 16.42 12.11
C LYS A 92 18.59 15.02 11.50
N ARG A 93 18.65 14.02 12.38
CA ARG A 93 18.39 12.64 12.00
C ARG A 93 16.96 12.49 11.49
N VAL A 94 16.79 11.84 10.35
CA VAL A 94 15.50 11.54 9.74
C VAL A 94 15.29 10.03 9.78
N VAL A 95 14.09 9.59 10.17
CA VAL A 95 13.72 8.18 10.13
C VAL A 95 12.59 8.02 9.12
N PHE A 96 12.85 7.24 8.07
CA PHE A 96 11.85 6.82 7.11
C PHE A 96 11.24 5.51 7.60
N LEU A 97 9.97 5.57 7.98
CA LEU A 97 9.17 4.41 8.36
C LEU A 97 8.39 3.95 7.14
N LEU A 98 8.66 2.74 6.65
CA LEU A 98 7.90 2.13 5.56
C LEU A 98 7.14 0.91 6.05
N ASP A 99 5.88 0.81 5.65
CA ASP A 99 5.07 -0.40 5.82
C ASP A 99 5.61 -1.52 4.92
N GLY A 100 5.70 -2.74 5.45
CA GLY A 100 6.21 -3.92 4.75
C GLY A 100 5.33 -4.41 3.59
N ASN A 101 4.10 -3.90 3.49
CA ASN A 101 3.16 -4.25 2.42
C ASN A 101 3.31 -3.36 1.16
N VAL A 102 4.25 -2.41 1.16
CA VAL A 102 4.55 -1.62 -0.05
C VAL A 102 5.34 -2.45 -1.07
N PRO A 103 5.24 -2.14 -2.38
CA PRO A 103 6.03 -2.83 -3.42
C PRO A 103 7.54 -2.76 -3.16
N LEU A 104 8.24 -3.84 -3.52
CA LEU A 104 9.70 -3.96 -3.29
C LEU A 104 10.47 -2.82 -3.97
N GLU A 105 10.00 -2.34 -5.11
CA GLU A 105 10.59 -1.21 -5.83
C GLU A 105 10.58 0.08 -5.00
N GLN A 106 9.54 0.29 -4.19
CA GLN A 106 9.46 1.45 -3.30
C GLN A 106 10.41 1.30 -2.09
N ILE A 107 10.52 0.08 -1.55
CA ILE A 107 11.49 -0.24 -0.51
C ILE A 107 12.92 0.02 -1.01
N ALA A 108 13.24 -0.47 -2.22
CA ALA A 108 14.54 -0.28 -2.84
C ALA A 108 14.85 1.21 -3.10
N ALA A 109 13.87 1.97 -3.58
CA ALA A 109 14.03 3.41 -3.78
C ALA A 109 14.32 4.16 -2.47
N ALA A 110 13.59 3.86 -1.39
CA ALA A 110 13.82 4.47 -0.10
C ALA A 110 15.17 4.07 0.52
N ALA A 111 15.61 2.83 0.33
CA ALA A 111 16.93 2.37 0.76
C ALA A 111 18.04 3.14 0.04
N ALA A 112 17.94 3.31 -1.28
CA ALA A 112 18.90 4.09 -2.06
C ALA A 112 18.95 5.57 -1.62
N TRP A 113 17.81 6.16 -1.27
CA TRP A 113 17.77 7.52 -0.73
C TRP A 113 18.41 7.63 0.65
N CYS A 114 18.18 6.66 1.54
CA CYS A 114 18.80 6.65 2.86
C CYS A 114 20.32 6.47 2.79
N ASP A 115 20.81 5.68 1.83
CA ASP A 115 22.26 5.53 1.58
C ASP A 115 22.91 6.85 1.13
N ALA A 116 22.21 7.62 0.28
CA ALA A 116 22.67 8.91 -0.21
C ALA A 116 22.52 10.06 0.81
N TRP A 117 21.80 9.85 1.92
CA TRP A 117 21.52 10.87 2.94
C TRP A 117 22.08 10.45 4.31
N PRO A 118 23.26 10.94 4.74
CA PRO A 118 23.94 10.46 5.94
C PRO A 118 23.14 10.51 7.25
N GLN A 119 22.18 11.44 7.37
CA GLN A 119 21.32 11.59 8.54
C GLN A 119 20.04 10.74 8.47
N ALA A 120 19.77 10.09 7.34
CA ALA A 120 18.57 9.27 7.15
C ALA A 120 18.79 7.83 7.64
N GLN A 121 17.73 7.25 8.19
CA GLN A 121 17.65 5.83 8.50
C GLN A 121 16.35 5.27 7.94
N LEU A 122 16.44 4.14 7.26
CA LEU A 122 15.29 3.34 6.88
C LEU A 122 14.90 2.38 8.00
N CYS A 123 13.62 2.33 8.32
CA CYS A 123 13.02 1.35 9.22
C CYS A 123 11.78 0.75 8.55
N LEU A 124 11.80 -0.57 8.38
CA LEU A 124 10.68 -1.33 7.82
C LEU A 124 9.78 -1.81 8.97
N VAL A 125 8.49 -1.54 8.84
CA VAL A 125 7.44 -1.96 9.77
C VAL A 125 6.69 -3.10 9.10
N ILE A 126 6.93 -4.33 9.55
CA ILE A 126 6.31 -5.53 8.99
C ILE A 126 5.20 -5.95 9.96
N GLU A 127 3.95 -5.88 9.53
CA GLU A 127 2.78 -6.42 10.23
C GLU A 127 2.22 -7.62 9.44
N PRO A 128 1.84 -8.74 10.11
CA PRO A 128 1.65 -8.86 11.54
C PRO A 128 2.88 -9.46 12.25
N ALA A 129 2.97 -9.24 13.56
CA ALA A 129 3.50 -10.29 14.43
C ALA A 129 2.63 -11.54 14.24
N ASP A 130 3.01 -12.42 13.31
CA ASP A 130 2.22 -13.56 12.80
C ASP A 130 1.65 -14.50 13.91
N GLU A 131 2.18 -14.45 15.14
CA GLU A 131 1.70 -15.26 16.26
C GLU A 131 0.21 -15.01 16.62
N GLN A 132 -0.34 -13.81 16.41
CA GLN A 132 -1.70 -13.50 16.85
C GLN A 132 -2.78 -13.71 15.78
N LEU A 133 -2.40 -13.86 14.52
CA LEU A 133 -3.34 -13.95 13.40
C LEU A 133 -3.74 -15.40 13.08
N LEU A 134 -2.82 -16.34 13.23
CA LEU A 134 -3.11 -17.78 13.17
C LEU A 134 -3.99 -18.25 14.34
N GLN A 135 -3.90 -17.59 15.51
CA GLN A 135 -4.77 -17.89 16.65
C GLN A 135 -6.20 -17.39 16.45
N GLY A 136 -6.47 -16.43 15.57
CA GLY A 136 -7.84 -15.90 15.39
C GLY A 136 -8.81 -16.92 14.80
N THR A 137 -8.36 -17.73 13.83
CA THR A 137 -9.21 -18.73 13.18
C THR A 137 -9.38 -19.97 14.07
N GLU A 138 -8.31 -20.43 14.71
CA GLU A 138 -8.36 -21.58 15.64
C GLU A 138 -9.01 -21.25 16.99
N ALA A 139 -8.91 -20.01 17.48
CA ALA A 139 -9.56 -19.58 18.73
C ALA A 139 -10.99 -19.09 18.55
N SER A 140 -11.45 -18.84 17.31
CA SER A 140 -12.83 -18.36 17.09
C SER A 140 -13.89 -19.44 17.33
N GLY A 141 -13.53 -20.72 17.28
CA GLY A 141 -14.47 -21.84 17.43
C GLY A 141 -15.63 -21.80 16.44
N ALA A 142 -15.48 -21.09 15.32
CA ALA A 142 -16.52 -20.98 14.30
C ALA A 142 -16.48 -22.22 13.41
N ASP A 143 -17.54 -23.04 13.51
CA ASP A 143 -17.82 -24.09 12.54
C ASP A 143 -18.36 -23.43 11.26
N TYR A 144 -17.62 -23.53 10.15
CA TYR A 144 -18.08 -23.15 8.80
C TYR A 144 -18.39 -24.40 7.98
#